data_AF-A0A7Y4NIE2-F1
#
_entry.id   AF-A0A7Y4NIE2-F1
#
_cell.length_a   1.000
_cell.length_b   1.000
_cell.length_c   1.000
_cell.angle_alpha   90.00
_cell.angle_beta   90.00
_cell.angle_gamma   90.00
#
_symmetry.space_group_name_H-M   'P 1'
#
loop_
_entity.id
_entity.type
_entity.pdbx_description
1 polymer ?
#
loop_
_entity_poly.entity_id
_entity_poly.type
_entity_poly.pdbx_seq_one_letter_code
_entity_poly.pdbx_strand_id
1 'polypeptide(L)'
;MSSSVSAPPNCFRELLERGFEFHVFISWPSHIQDRGRKIVEELAHSLEDRFKDFRFSKVFWDREALRTEGGKWDAKLRRSLCRSGLMVAVLVPSYFESDYCRTEWNIMEQLQGRRLPTAANETCFLPILLSEEMDLPKEIVDLTYNLSFRQMLSYGNRVRASKAWNEVVDALVSTIKQKLTLLCRALASPPDWAAEEAIAMDAGPKDFDWSKAMQPNIPAGQARKLPVMGASGRKL
;
A
#
# COMPACT_ATOMS: atom_id res chain seq x y z
N MET A 1 29.23 -5.63 32.40
CA MET A 1 27.81 -5.24 32.26
C MET A 1 27.40 -5.47 30.82
N SER A 2 26.81 -6.62 30.52
CA SER A 2 26.28 -6.90 29.18
C SER A 2 24.93 -6.20 29.05
N SER A 3 24.89 -5.08 28.31
CA SER A 3 23.61 -4.52 27.86
C SER A 3 22.92 -5.53 26.96
N SER A 4 21.90 -6.18 27.53
CA SER A 4 20.86 -6.87 26.79
C SER A 4 20.32 -5.92 25.71
N VAL A 5 20.66 -6.18 24.45
CA VAL A 5 20.01 -5.53 23.31
C VAL A 5 18.60 -6.10 23.28
N SER A 6 17.66 -5.41 23.93
CA SER A 6 16.24 -5.75 23.85
C SER A 6 15.87 -5.85 22.37
N ALA A 7 15.27 -6.97 21.96
CA ALA A 7 14.74 -7.11 20.60
C ALA A 7 13.95 -5.83 20.25
N PRO A 8 14.20 -5.22 19.08
CA PRO A 8 13.54 -3.97 18.73
C PRO A 8 12.02 -4.14 18.88
N PRO A 9 11.32 -3.13 19.44
CA PRO A 9 9.87 -3.16 19.55
C PRO A 9 9.26 -3.60 18.22
N ASN A 10 8.31 -4.52 18.27
CA ASN A 10 7.56 -4.88 17.09
C ASN A 10 6.70 -3.65 16.71
N CYS A 11 7.16 -2.87 15.73
CA CYS A 11 6.54 -1.61 15.31
C CYS A 11 5.04 -1.77 15.01
N PHE A 12 4.60 -2.95 14.59
CA PHE A 12 3.18 -3.25 14.38
C PHE A 12 2.38 -3.11 15.68
N ARG A 13 2.87 -3.68 16.79
CA ARG A 13 2.21 -3.54 18.09
C ARG A 13 2.18 -2.08 18.54
N GLU A 14 3.30 -1.39 18.39
CA GLU A 14 3.43 0.00 18.84
C GLU A 14 2.47 0.95 18.08
N LEU A 15 2.27 0.73 16.77
CA LEU A 15 1.28 1.48 16.02
C LEU A 15 -0.14 1.25 16.55
N LEU A 16 -0.50 0.01 16.91
CA LEU A 16 -1.81 -0.24 17.53
C LEU A 16 -1.96 0.41 18.90
N GLU A 17 -0.90 0.39 19.72
CA GLU A 17 -0.88 1.06 21.03
C GLU A 17 -1.03 2.59 20.89
N ARG A 18 -0.59 3.15 19.75
CA ARG A 18 -0.80 4.55 19.37
C ARG A 18 -2.18 4.83 18.77
N GLY A 19 -3.04 3.83 18.63
CA GLY A 19 -4.43 3.97 18.18
C GLY A 19 -4.65 3.81 16.68
N PHE A 20 -3.67 3.29 15.93
CA PHE A 20 -3.92 2.80 14.58
C PHE A 20 -4.83 1.57 14.63
N GLU A 21 -5.77 1.46 13.71
CA GLU A 21 -6.66 0.29 13.60
C GLU A 21 -6.11 -0.71 12.58
N PHE A 22 -5.40 -0.22 11.56
CA PHE A 22 -4.85 -1.03 10.48
C PHE A 22 -3.40 -0.64 10.16
N HIS A 23 -2.65 -1.60 9.66
CA HIS A 23 -1.27 -1.38 9.21
C HIS A 23 -1.24 -0.99 7.75
N VAL A 24 -2.11 -1.59 6.95
CA VAL A 24 -2.19 -1.40 5.51
C VAL A 24 -3.64 -1.21 5.12
N PHE A 25 -3.91 -0.18 4.34
CA PHE A 25 -5.16 0.03 3.60
C PHE A 25 -4.91 -0.28 2.12
N ILE A 26 -5.73 -1.12 1.48
CA ILE A 26 -5.63 -1.36 0.04
C ILE A 26 -6.70 -0.53 -0.68
N SER A 27 -6.24 0.47 -1.44
CA SER A 27 -7.07 1.33 -2.28
C SER A 27 -7.11 0.78 -3.71
N TRP A 28 -8.31 0.55 -4.25
CA TRP A 28 -8.52 0.02 -5.60
C TRP A 28 -9.90 0.43 -6.13
N PRO A 29 -10.11 0.54 -7.46
CA PRO A 29 -11.38 1.02 -8.01
C PRO A 29 -12.41 -0.11 -8.08
N SER A 30 -13.64 0.18 -7.69
CA SER A 30 -14.77 -0.77 -7.72
C SER A 30 -15.05 -1.34 -9.12
N HIS A 31 -14.81 -0.54 -10.16
CA HIS A 31 -14.99 -0.87 -11.58
C HIS A 31 -13.75 -1.48 -12.25
N ILE A 32 -12.88 -2.15 -11.49
CA ILE A 32 -11.83 -2.98 -12.09
C ILE A 32 -12.42 -4.24 -12.73
N GLN A 33 -11.82 -4.73 -13.81
CA GLN A 33 -12.18 -6.01 -14.43
C GLN A 33 -12.06 -7.16 -13.41
N ASP A 34 -12.89 -8.21 -13.55
CA ASP A 34 -12.93 -9.37 -12.64
C ASP A 34 -11.54 -9.97 -12.36
N ARG A 35 -10.68 -9.99 -13.38
CA ARG A 35 -9.32 -10.48 -13.23
C ARG A 35 -8.50 -9.62 -12.28
N GLY A 36 -8.58 -8.30 -12.41
CA GLY A 36 -7.91 -7.37 -11.52
C GLY A 36 -8.46 -7.46 -10.09
N ARG A 37 -9.78 -7.56 -9.93
CA ARG A 37 -10.44 -7.79 -8.64
C ARG A 37 -9.86 -9.02 -7.92
N LYS A 38 -9.80 -10.17 -8.61
CA LYS A 38 -9.20 -11.39 -8.05
C LYS A 38 -7.75 -11.20 -7.62
N ILE A 39 -6.95 -10.43 -8.37
CA ILE A 39 -5.57 -10.14 -8.00
C ILE A 39 -5.52 -9.29 -6.73
N VAL A 40 -6.41 -8.30 -6.57
CA VAL A 40 -6.52 -7.51 -5.34
C VAL A 40 -6.95 -8.37 -4.15
N GLU A 41 -7.93 -9.25 -4.34
CA GLU A 41 -8.38 -10.20 -3.31
C GLU A 41 -7.24 -11.12 -2.85
N GLU A 42 -6.54 -11.74 -3.81
CA GLU A 42 -5.39 -12.59 -3.53
C GLU A 42 -4.25 -11.81 -2.88
N LEU A 43 -4.02 -10.55 -3.28
CA LEU A 43 -3.03 -9.66 -2.67
C LEU A 43 -3.37 -9.44 -1.20
N ALA A 44 -4.61 -9.11 -0.90
CA ALA A 44 -5.07 -8.87 0.46
C ALA A 44 -4.89 -10.12 1.34
N HIS A 45 -5.34 -11.30 0.86
CA HIS A 45 -5.14 -12.57 1.58
C HIS A 45 -3.67 -12.91 1.75
N SER A 46 -2.85 -12.65 0.72
CA SER A 46 -1.42 -12.91 0.80
C SER A 46 -0.76 -12.00 1.83
N LEU A 47 -1.09 -10.70 1.86
CA LEU A 47 -0.59 -9.77 2.88
C LEU A 47 -1.03 -10.23 4.28
N GLU A 48 -2.31 -10.54 4.48
CA GLU A 48 -2.83 -11.09 5.74
C GLU A 48 -2.05 -12.33 6.18
N ASP A 49 -1.81 -13.29 5.27
CA ASP A 49 -1.05 -14.52 5.54
C ASP A 49 0.38 -14.23 5.99
N ARG A 50 1.14 -13.38 5.28
CA ARG A 50 2.52 -13.01 5.66
C ARG A 50 2.57 -12.20 6.95
N PHE A 51 1.45 -11.60 7.30
CA PHE A 51 1.29 -10.80 8.49
C PHE A 51 0.85 -11.59 9.72
N LYS A 52 0.39 -12.84 9.59
CA LYS A 52 0.00 -13.71 10.73
C LYS A 52 1.12 -13.92 11.74
N ASP A 53 2.37 -13.97 11.27
CA ASP A 53 3.55 -14.08 12.15
C ASP A 53 3.67 -12.89 13.12
N PHE A 54 3.08 -11.75 12.74
CA PHE A 54 2.95 -10.56 13.56
C PHE A 54 1.53 -10.61 14.14
N ARG A 55 1.36 -11.23 15.32
CA ARG A 55 0.08 -11.49 16.04
C ARG A 55 -0.96 -10.35 16.10
N PHE A 56 -0.63 -9.16 15.61
CA PHE A 56 -1.44 -7.95 15.67
C PHE A 56 -1.60 -7.24 14.31
N SER A 57 -1.00 -7.74 13.23
CA SER A 57 -1.11 -7.07 11.94
C SER A 57 -2.54 -7.17 11.38
N LYS A 58 -2.97 -6.09 10.74
CA LYS A 58 -4.35 -5.88 10.26
C LYS A 58 -4.29 -5.19 8.92
N VAL A 59 -4.82 -5.85 7.89
CA VAL A 59 -4.99 -5.28 6.55
C VAL A 59 -6.45 -4.88 6.43
N PHE A 60 -6.68 -3.62 6.08
CA PHE A 60 -7.99 -3.17 5.63
C PHE A 60 -8.04 -3.18 4.12
N TRP A 61 -9.10 -3.76 3.59
CA TRP A 61 -9.46 -3.65 2.19
C TRP A 61 -10.97 -3.81 2.12
N ASP A 62 -11.61 -2.93 1.38
CA ASP A 62 -13.05 -2.97 1.25
C ASP A 62 -13.46 -4.09 0.28
N ARG A 63 -13.99 -5.18 0.84
CA ARG A 63 -14.53 -6.32 0.07
C ARG A 63 -15.86 -5.98 -0.59
N GLU A 64 -16.59 -5.05 -0.02
CA GLU A 64 -17.94 -4.68 -0.43
C GLU A 64 -17.96 -3.38 -1.23
N ALA A 65 -16.80 -2.86 -1.67
CA ALA A 65 -16.67 -1.70 -2.56
C ALA A 65 -17.84 -0.72 -2.39
N LEU A 66 -17.98 -0.19 -1.17
CA LEU A 66 -19.23 0.25 -0.57
C LEU A 66 -20.14 0.92 -1.59
N ARG A 67 -21.10 0.12 -2.07
CA ARG A 67 -22.22 0.53 -2.93
C ARG A 67 -23.21 1.30 -2.06
N THR A 68 -22.85 2.47 -1.57
CA THR A 68 -23.87 3.43 -1.12
C THR A 68 -24.38 4.18 -2.34
N GLU A 69 -25.41 3.59 -2.97
CA GLU A 69 -26.33 4.33 -3.82
C GLU A 69 -26.75 5.61 -3.07
N GLY A 70 -26.40 6.79 -3.60
CA GLY A 70 -26.76 8.08 -3.00
C GLY A 70 -25.60 8.97 -2.52
N GLY A 71 -24.35 8.67 -2.88
CA GLY A 71 -23.26 9.66 -2.78
C GLY A 71 -22.81 10.04 -1.36
N LYS A 72 -23.30 9.34 -0.33
CA LYS A 72 -22.72 9.42 1.01
C LYS A 72 -21.50 8.51 1.05
N TRP A 73 -20.34 9.12 0.84
CA TRP A 73 -19.07 8.50 1.18
C TRP A 73 -19.14 7.99 2.62
N ASP A 74 -18.90 6.71 2.83
CA ASP A 74 -18.91 6.10 4.15
C ASP A 74 -17.85 6.73 5.08
N ALA A 75 -18.31 7.45 6.10
CA ALA A 75 -17.46 8.00 7.17
C ALA A 75 -16.58 6.91 7.80
N LYS A 76 -17.07 5.66 7.85
CA LYS A 76 -16.28 4.52 8.30
C LYS A 76 -15.08 4.25 7.40
N LEU A 77 -15.23 4.33 6.07
CA LEU A 77 -14.13 4.12 5.13
C LEU A 77 -13.04 5.19 5.29
N ARG A 78 -13.45 6.46 5.35
CA ARG A 78 -12.52 7.60 5.61
C ARG A 78 -11.80 7.42 6.93
N ARG A 79 -12.52 7.02 7.98
CA ARG A 79 -11.92 6.70 9.28
C ARG A 79 -10.97 5.50 9.19
N SER A 80 -11.32 4.41 8.51
CA SER A 80 -10.44 3.25 8.35
C SER A 80 -9.15 3.61 7.62
N LEU A 81 -9.23 4.42 6.55
CA LEU A 81 -8.06 4.97 5.87
C LEU A 81 -7.24 5.86 6.80
N CYS A 82 -7.88 6.79 7.51
CA CYS A 82 -7.24 7.62 8.52
C CYS A 82 -6.55 6.77 9.60
N ARG A 83 -7.15 5.68 10.04
CA ARG A 83 -6.60 4.80 11.07
C ARG A 83 -5.63 3.75 10.51
N SER A 84 -5.23 3.87 9.25
CA SER A 84 -4.24 3.02 8.61
C SER A 84 -2.86 3.66 8.62
N GLY A 85 -1.83 2.86 8.92
CA GLY A 85 -0.44 3.32 8.90
C GLY A 85 0.09 3.61 7.49
N LEU A 86 -0.32 2.80 6.53
CA LEU A 86 0.14 2.86 5.14
C LEU A 86 -1.04 2.59 4.19
N MET A 87 -1.01 3.17 3.00
CA MET A 87 -1.87 2.78 1.88
C MET A 87 -1.10 2.01 0.80
N VAL A 88 -1.72 1.01 0.20
CA VAL A 88 -1.27 0.35 -1.02
C VAL A 88 -2.30 0.69 -2.10
N ALA A 89 -1.90 1.46 -3.12
CA ALA A 89 -2.79 1.93 -4.17
C ALA A 89 -2.62 1.08 -5.44
N VAL A 90 -3.67 0.34 -5.82
CA VAL A 90 -3.67 -0.53 -7.00
C VAL A 90 -4.03 0.29 -8.23
N LEU A 91 -3.01 0.68 -8.98
CA LEU A 91 -3.14 1.55 -10.14
C LEU A 91 -3.57 0.77 -11.38
N VAL A 92 -4.72 1.15 -11.89
CA VAL A 92 -5.30 0.79 -13.18
C VAL A 92 -5.93 2.06 -13.78
N PRO A 93 -6.26 2.12 -15.08
CA PRO A 93 -6.78 3.35 -15.67
C PRO A 93 -7.99 3.93 -14.91
N SER A 94 -8.94 3.07 -14.51
CA SER A 94 -10.12 3.48 -13.75
C SER A 94 -9.84 3.95 -12.31
N TYR A 95 -8.61 3.82 -11.80
CA TYR A 95 -8.20 4.39 -10.52
C TYR A 95 -8.26 5.92 -10.56
N PHE A 96 -7.80 6.52 -11.67
CA PHE A 96 -7.74 7.98 -11.82
C PHE A 96 -9.06 8.61 -12.23
N GLU A 97 -10.00 7.80 -12.71
CA GLU A 97 -11.37 8.22 -13.02
C GLU A 97 -12.29 8.17 -11.78
N SER A 98 -11.86 7.45 -10.73
CA SER A 98 -12.63 7.24 -9.52
C SER A 98 -12.41 8.36 -8.50
N ASP A 99 -13.43 9.20 -8.27
CA ASP A 99 -13.40 10.21 -7.20
C ASP A 99 -13.07 9.62 -5.83
N TYR A 100 -13.47 8.36 -5.60
CA TYR A 100 -13.12 7.63 -4.40
C TYR A 100 -11.62 7.39 -4.30
N CYS A 101 -11.02 6.75 -5.29
CA CYS A 101 -9.58 6.46 -5.26
C CYS A 101 -8.74 7.74 -5.20
N ARG A 102 -9.15 8.79 -5.93
CA ARG A 102 -8.46 10.09 -5.94
C ARG A 102 -8.52 10.82 -4.60
N THR A 103 -9.64 10.73 -3.89
CA THR A 103 -9.75 11.35 -2.57
C THR A 103 -9.04 10.51 -1.50
N GLU A 104 -9.08 9.17 -1.57
CA GLU A 104 -8.27 8.31 -0.67
C GLU A 104 -6.78 8.64 -0.80
N TRP A 105 -6.31 8.84 -2.03
CA TRP A 105 -4.96 9.32 -2.29
C TRP A 105 -4.69 10.67 -1.62
N ASN A 106 -5.58 11.65 -1.83
CA ASN A 106 -5.45 12.98 -1.23
C ASN A 106 -5.38 12.92 0.30
N ILE A 107 -6.24 12.10 0.93
CA ILE A 107 -6.25 11.89 2.38
C ILE A 107 -4.87 11.38 2.82
N MET A 108 -4.37 10.31 2.21
CA MET A 108 -3.10 9.72 2.64
C MET A 108 -1.90 10.66 2.41
N GLU A 109 -1.91 11.44 1.33
CA GLU A 109 -0.90 12.46 1.06
C GLU A 109 -0.90 13.56 2.14
N GLN A 110 -2.07 14.05 2.54
CA GLN A 110 -2.19 15.05 3.62
C GLN A 110 -1.79 14.48 4.98
N LEU A 111 -2.19 13.23 5.29
CA LEU A 111 -1.81 12.55 6.53
C LEU A 111 -0.30 12.29 6.59
N GLN A 112 0.33 11.92 5.46
CA GLN A 112 1.77 11.75 5.37
C GLN A 112 2.52 13.01 5.78
N GLY A 113 2.12 14.18 5.31
CA GLY A 113 2.78 15.45 5.66
C GLY A 113 2.80 15.72 7.17
N ARG A 114 1.82 15.20 7.91
CA ARG A 114 1.73 15.31 9.37
C ARG A 114 2.52 14.23 10.10
N ARG A 115 2.52 13.01 9.58
CA ARG A 115 3.10 11.83 10.21
C ARG A 115 4.59 11.66 9.93
N LEU A 116 5.06 12.15 8.78
CA LEU A 116 6.43 12.05 8.28
C LEU A 116 6.99 13.43 7.85
N PRO A 117 6.93 14.48 8.69
CA PRO A 117 7.25 15.86 8.27
C PRO A 117 8.72 16.05 7.83
N THR A 118 9.64 15.22 8.34
CA THR A 118 11.08 15.32 8.08
C THR A 118 11.58 14.37 6.99
N ALA A 119 10.70 13.53 6.44
CA ALA A 119 11.08 12.49 5.50
C ALA A 119 10.68 12.90 4.07
N ALA A 120 11.37 13.92 3.54
CA ALA A 120 11.02 14.58 2.28
C ALA A 120 10.88 13.63 1.06
N ASN A 121 11.49 12.44 1.11
CA ASN A 121 11.44 11.43 0.05
C ASN A 121 10.68 10.15 0.45
N GLU A 122 10.07 10.11 1.63
CA GLU A 122 9.40 8.91 2.13
C GLU A 122 7.89 9.10 2.11
N THR A 123 7.21 8.14 1.47
CA THR A 123 5.75 8.13 1.41
C THR A 123 5.08 7.14 2.36
N CYS A 124 3.88 7.50 2.86
CA CYS A 124 2.97 6.60 3.57
C CYS A 124 2.04 5.84 2.61
N PHE A 125 2.31 5.86 1.30
CA PHE A 125 1.56 5.07 0.34
C PHE A 125 2.48 4.44 -0.71
N LEU A 126 2.08 3.26 -1.19
CA LEU A 126 2.81 2.41 -2.13
C LEU A 126 1.96 2.17 -3.38
N PRO A 127 2.25 2.82 -4.51
CA PRO A 127 1.59 2.51 -5.77
C PRO A 127 2.03 1.13 -6.29
N ILE A 128 1.08 0.33 -6.74
CA ILE A 128 1.32 -0.93 -7.47
C ILE A 128 0.61 -0.87 -8.81
N LEU A 129 1.36 -1.07 -9.89
CA LEU A 129 0.83 -1.00 -11.25
C LEU A 129 0.20 -2.34 -11.65
N LEU A 130 -1.11 -2.37 -11.83
CA LEU A 130 -1.89 -3.52 -12.28
C LEU A 130 -2.51 -3.26 -13.67
N SER A 131 -1.76 -2.62 -14.56
CA SER A 131 -2.13 -2.46 -15.97
C SER A 131 -1.03 -2.98 -16.88
N GLU A 132 -1.41 -3.41 -18.08
CA GLU A 132 -0.43 -3.68 -19.13
C GLU A 132 0.17 -2.38 -19.65
N GLU A 133 -0.68 -1.44 -20.03
CA GLU A 133 -0.27 -0.16 -20.58
C GLU A 133 -1.12 0.92 -19.92
N MET A 134 -0.45 1.96 -19.41
CA MET A 134 -1.08 3.10 -18.78
C MET A 134 -0.02 4.19 -18.65
N ASP A 135 -0.36 5.39 -19.07
CA ASP A 135 0.44 6.56 -18.73
C ASP A 135 0.23 6.90 -17.26
N LEU A 136 1.29 7.38 -16.60
CA LEU A 136 1.20 7.80 -15.22
C LEU A 136 1.30 9.32 -15.11
N PRO A 137 0.54 9.93 -14.20
CA PRO A 137 0.71 11.35 -13.91
C PRO A 137 2.07 11.57 -13.25
N LYS A 138 2.58 12.80 -13.35
CA LYS A 138 3.94 13.15 -12.95
C LYS A 138 4.24 12.75 -11.51
N GLU A 139 3.28 12.95 -10.62
CA GLU A 139 3.37 12.66 -9.19
C GLU A 139 3.62 11.19 -8.90
N ILE A 140 3.25 10.28 -9.80
CA ILE A 140 3.46 8.83 -9.64
C ILE A 140 4.75 8.38 -10.31
N VAL A 141 5.13 9.00 -11.42
CA VAL A 141 6.41 8.74 -12.07
C VAL A 141 7.58 9.07 -11.14
N ASP A 142 7.44 10.17 -10.39
CA ASP A 142 8.46 10.61 -9.44
C ASP A 142 8.55 9.71 -8.19
N LEU A 143 7.56 8.84 -7.96
CA LEU A 143 7.63 7.86 -6.88
C LEU A 143 8.61 6.75 -7.26
N THR A 144 9.67 6.62 -6.46
CA THR A 144 10.80 5.69 -6.71
C THR A 144 10.41 4.20 -6.54
N TYR A 145 9.13 3.87 -6.38
CA TYR A 145 8.66 2.60 -5.80
C TYR A 145 7.54 1.90 -6.59
N ASN A 146 7.61 1.92 -7.93
CA ASN A 146 6.62 1.23 -8.76
C ASN A 146 6.87 -0.29 -8.79
N LEU A 147 6.23 -1.02 -7.88
CA LEU A 147 6.11 -2.47 -8.00
C LEU A 147 5.11 -2.78 -9.13
N SER A 148 5.54 -3.55 -10.13
CA SER A 148 4.68 -3.94 -11.25
C SER A 148 4.05 -5.30 -11.00
N PHE A 149 2.72 -5.33 -11.02
CA PHE A 149 1.92 -6.55 -11.01
C PHE A 149 1.46 -6.93 -12.42
N ARG A 150 1.98 -6.27 -13.48
CA ARG A 150 1.61 -6.53 -14.88
C ARG A 150 1.69 -8.02 -15.23
N GLN A 151 2.75 -8.70 -14.80
CA GLN A 151 2.92 -10.14 -15.08
C GLN A 151 1.83 -11.01 -14.40
N MET A 152 1.22 -10.53 -13.31
CA MET A 152 0.15 -11.24 -12.59
C MET A 152 -1.13 -11.33 -13.41
N LEU A 153 -1.33 -10.35 -14.31
CA LEU A 153 -2.37 -10.40 -15.33
C LEU A 153 -2.17 -11.51 -16.36
N SER A 154 -1.11 -12.32 -16.33
CA SER A 154 -0.99 -13.50 -17.19
C SER A 154 -1.37 -14.80 -16.48
N TYR A 155 -1.21 -14.89 -15.15
CA TYR A 155 -1.39 -16.14 -14.39
C TYR A 155 -2.86 -16.49 -14.08
N GLY A 156 -3.76 -15.49 -14.07
CA GLY A 156 -5.19 -15.73 -13.83
C GLY A 156 -5.43 -16.36 -12.44
N ASN A 157 -6.29 -17.37 -12.36
CA ASN A 157 -6.63 -18.02 -11.08
C ASN A 157 -5.45 -18.78 -10.42
N ARG A 158 -4.31 -18.95 -11.11
CA ARG A 158 -3.13 -19.66 -10.57
C ARG A 158 -2.07 -18.72 -10.00
N VAL A 159 -2.38 -17.43 -9.85
CA VAL A 159 -1.42 -16.41 -9.44
C VAL A 159 -0.69 -16.79 -8.15
N ARG A 160 -1.42 -17.25 -7.13
CA ARG A 160 -0.87 -17.62 -5.81
C ARG A 160 0.16 -18.75 -5.84
N ALA A 161 0.00 -19.70 -6.76
CA ALA A 161 0.93 -20.82 -6.93
C ALA A 161 2.21 -20.42 -7.68
N SER A 162 2.22 -19.25 -8.32
CA SER A 162 3.38 -18.80 -9.09
C SER A 162 4.52 -18.34 -8.17
N LYS A 163 5.76 -18.69 -8.53
CA LYS A 163 6.96 -18.18 -7.84
C LYS A 163 7.02 -16.64 -7.90
N ALA A 164 6.68 -16.08 -9.06
CA ALA A 164 6.68 -14.64 -9.30
C ALA A 164 5.72 -13.87 -8.37
N TRP A 165 4.54 -14.44 -8.07
CA TRP A 165 3.63 -13.87 -7.09
C TRP A 165 4.23 -13.81 -5.69
N ASN A 166 4.80 -14.93 -5.23
CA ASN A 166 5.39 -14.97 -3.89
C ASN A 166 6.56 -13.99 -3.78
N GLU A 167 7.41 -13.92 -4.81
CA GLU A 167 8.51 -12.96 -4.90
C GLU A 167 8.05 -11.49 -4.82
N VAL A 168 7.04 -11.10 -5.59
CA VAL A 168 6.54 -9.71 -5.59
C VAL A 168 5.82 -9.36 -4.28
N VAL A 169 5.04 -10.30 -3.72
CA VAL A 169 4.37 -10.11 -2.43
C VAL A 169 5.39 -9.99 -1.30
N ASP A 170 6.44 -10.81 -1.28
CA ASP A 170 7.47 -10.76 -0.24
C ASP A 170 8.27 -9.44 -0.33
N ALA A 171 8.54 -8.96 -1.54
CA ALA A 171 9.14 -7.63 -1.75
C ALA A 171 8.22 -6.50 -1.25
N LEU A 172 6.92 -6.59 -1.52
CA LEU A 172 5.93 -5.64 -1.01
C LEU A 172 5.85 -5.67 0.51
N VAL A 173 5.79 -6.86 1.13
CA VAL A 173 5.78 -7.03 2.60
C VAL A 173 7.04 -6.43 3.23
N SER A 174 8.20 -6.66 2.63
CA SER A 174 9.46 -6.06 3.09
C SER A 174 9.39 -4.52 3.04
N THR A 175 8.88 -3.97 1.95
CA THR A 175 8.69 -2.52 1.77
C THR A 175 7.71 -1.95 2.81
N ILE A 176 6.57 -2.61 3.00
CA ILE A 176 5.57 -2.22 4.01
C ILE A 176 6.21 -2.19 5.41
N LYS A 177 6.98 -3.22 5.78
CA LYS A 177 7.68 -3.27 7.08
C LYS A 177 8.62 -2.09 7.25
N GLN A 178 9.44 -1.78 6.23
CA GLN A 178 10.36 -0.64 6.27
C GLN A 178 9.62 0.68 6.49
N LYS A 179 8.53 0.92 5.76
CA LYS A 179 7.73 2.14 5.87
C LYS A 179 7.01 2.25 7.22
N LEU A 180 6.45 1.15 7.73
CA LEU A 180 5.81 1.15 9.06
C LEU A 180 6.82 1.35 10.18
N THR A 181 8.04 0.80 10.05
CA THR A 181 9.13 1.10 10.98
C THR A 181 9.54 2.57 10.93
N LEU A 182 9.62 3.17 9.74
CA LEU A 182 9.90 4.61 9.58
C LEU A 182 8.81 5.45 10.27
N LEU A 183 7.54 5.16 9.98
CA LEU A 183 6.38 5.83 10.60
C LEU A 183 6.43 5.73 12.12
N CYS A 184 6.62 4.52 12.64
CA CYS A 184 6.70 4.27 14.07
C CYS A 184 7.82 5.07 14.76
N ARG A 185 8.98 5.24 14.11
CA ARG A 185 10.09 6.07 14.61
C ARG A 185 9.83 7.57 14.50
N ALA A 186 9.15 8.00 13.44
CA ALA A 186 8.87 9.40 13.19
C ALA A 186 7.80 9.95 14.15
N LEU A 187 6.85 9.11 14.57
CA LEU A 187 5.84 9.49 15.54
C LEU A 187 6.45 9.61 16.94
N ALA A 188 6.53 10.82 17.49
CA ALA A 188 6.94 11.04 18.89
C ALA A 188 5.81 10.73 19.89
N SER A 189 4.55 10.86 19.46
CA SER A 189 3.34 10.61 20.24
C SER A 189 2.28 9.92 19.36
N PRO A 190 1.16 9.45 19.94
CA PRO A 190 -0.02 9.12 19.15
C PRO A 190 -0.43 10.30 18.23
N PRO A 191 -0.94 10.05 17.02
CA PRO A 191 -1.51 11.09 16.17
C PRO A 191 -2.66 11.83 16.85
N ASP A 192 -2.84 13.10 16.50
CA ASP A 192 -4.07 13.83 16.82
C ASP A 192 -5.20 13.31 15.95
N TRP A 193 -5.85 12.26 16.44
CA TRP A 193 -6.86 11.55 15.69
C TRP A 193 -8.08 12.40 15.33
N ALA A 194 -8.45 13.38 16.17
CA ALA A 194 -9.56 14.26 15.86
C ALA A 194 -9.22 15.16 14.66
N ALA A 195 -8.02 15.74 14.65
CA ALA A 195 -7.56 16.55 13.53
C ALA A 195 -7.34 15.73 12.24
N GLU A 196 -6.77 14.53 12.35
CA GLU A 196 -6.57 13.65 11.19
C GLU A 196 -7.89 13.13 10.61
N GLU A 197 -8.87 12.77 11.46
CA GLU A 197 -10.21 12.38 10.99
C GLU A 197 -10.93 13.57 10.35
N ALA A 198 -10.77 14.79 10.86
CA ALA A 198 -11.32 15.99 10.22
C ALA A 198 -10.74 16.21 8.82
N ILE A 199 -9.42 16.05 8.64
CA ILE A 199 -8.77 16.06 7.31
C ILE A 199 -9.37 14.99 6.41
N ALA A 200 -9.51 13.76 6.93
CA ALA A 200 -10.07 12.66 6.17
C ALA A 200 -11.52 12.91 5.75
N MET A 201 -12.31 13.68 6.51
CA MET A 201 -13.70 14.03 6.20
C MET A 201 -13.85 15.23 5.25
N ASP A 202 -12.91 16.18 5.30
CA ASP A 202 -12.94 17.38 4.45
C ASP A 202 -12.32 17.14 3.06
N ALA A 203 -11.40 16.17 2.95
CA ALA A 203 -10.71 15.90 1.69
C ALA A 203 -11.68 15.57 0.53
N GLY A 204 -11.44 16.23 -0.60
CA GLY A 204 -12.02 15.92 -1.91
C GLY A 204 -11.04 15.17 -2.83
N PRO A 205 -11.46 14.90 -4.08
CA PRO A 205 -10.61 14.17 -5.02
C PRO A 205 -9.37 14.99 -5.39
N LYS A 206 -8.22 14.31 -5.48
CA LYS A 206 -6.98 14.91 -5.99
C LYS A 206 -7.06 15.07 -7.51
N ASP A 207 -6.70 16.24 -8.01
CA ASP A 207 -6.40 16.44 -9.42
C ASP A 207 -4.93 16.07 -9.68
N PHE A 208 -4.71 15.12 -10.60
CA PHE A 208 -3.38 14.64 -10.98
C PHE A 208 -2.83 15.44 -12.17
N ASP A 209 -1.54 15.75 -12.16
CA ASP A 209 -0.85 16.43 -13.25
C ASP A 209 -0.46 15.46 -14.38
N TRP A 210 -1.21 15.52 -15.48
CA TRP A 210 -0.98 14.74 -16.70
C TRP A 210 -0.12 15.45 -17.75
N SER A 211 0.39 16.66 -17.47
CA SER A 211 1.11 17.48 -18.46
C SER A 211 2.40 16.83 -19.00
N LYS A 212 2.92 15.82 -18.29
CA LYS A 212 4.06 14.99 -18.70
C LYS A 212 3.76 13.51 -18.47
N ALA A 213 2.57 13.06 -18.87
CA ALA A 213 2.20 11.67 -18.78
C ALA A 213 3.30 10.83 -19.45
N MET A 214 3.98 10.01 -18.64
CA MET A 214 5.05 9.14 -19.11
C MET A 214 4.57 7.71 -18.99
N GLN A 215 4.87 6.91 -20.01
CA GLN A 215 4.85 5.48 -19.81
C GLN A 215 5.93 5.16 -18.77
N PRO A 216 5.59 4.42 -17.71
CA PRO A 216 6.56 4.09 -16.70
C PRO A 216 7.71 3.34 -17.39
N ASN A 217 8.90 3.94 -17.40
CA ASN A 217 10.10 3.30 -17.90
C ASN A 217 10.52 2.27 -16.84
N ILE A 218 9.77 1.17 -16.75
CA ILE A 218 10.11 0.00 -15.96
C ILE A 218 11.00 -0.82 -16.87
N PRO A 219 12.34 -0.79 -16.72
CA PRO A 219 13.19 -1.53 -17.62
C PRO A 219 12.79 -2.99 -17.55
N ALA A 220 12.61 -3.62 -18.71
CA ALA A 220 12.33 -5.05 -18.80
C ALA A 220 13.44 -5.81 -18.07
N GLY A 221 13.21 -6.21 -16.82
CA GLY A 221 14.21 -6.81 -15.93
C GLY A 221 14.62 -6.00 -14.68
N GLN A 222 13.99 -4.85 -14.40
CA GLN A 222 14.20 -4.04 -13.18
C GLN A 222 13.06 -4.11 -12.16
N ALA A 223 12.20 -5.12 -12.22
CA ALA A 223 11.94 -5.83 -10.97
C ALA A 223 13.33 -6.23 -10.50
N ARG A 224 13.93 -5.50 -9.53
CA ARG A 224 15.27 -5.79 -9.00
C ARG A 224 15.41 -7.30 -9.00
N LYS A 225 16.39 -7.87 -9.73
CA LYS A 225 16.74 -9.29 -9.54
C LYS A 225 16.82 -9.46 -8.04
N LEU A 226 15.78 -10.08 -7.45
CA LEU A 226 15.78 -10.38 -6.03
C LEU A 226 17.09 -11.13 -5.81
N PRO A 227 17.91 -10.75 -4.82
CA PRO A 227 19.17 -11.41 -4.61
C PRO A 227 18.89 -12.91 -4.60
N VAL A 228 19.44 -13.60 -5.60
CA VAL A 228 19.35 -15.06 -5.67
C VAL A 228 20.17 -15.52 -4.48
N MET A 229 19.50 -15.76 -3.35
CA MET A 229 20.14 -16.39 -2.21
C MET A 229 20.58 -17.76 -2.70
N GLY A 230 21.89 -17.88 -2.91
CA GLY A 230 22.52 -19.08 -3.46
C GLY A 230 22.05 -20.29 -2.67
N ALA A 231 21.47 -21.26 -3.38
CA ALA A 231 21.21 -22.57 -2.82
C ALA A 231 22.56 -23.15 -2.39
N SER A 232 22.83 -23.12 -1.08
CA SER A 232 23.95 -23.85 -0.49
C SER A 232 23.69 -25.33 -0.76
N GLY A 233 24.47 -25.89 -1.69
CA GLY A 233 24.37 -27.29 -2.10
C GLY A 233 24.54 -28.21 -0.90
N ARG A 234 23.57 -29.10 -0.68
CA ARG A 234 23.82 -30.37 -0.02
C ARG A 234 24.43 -31.29 -1.07
N LYS A 235 25.72 -31.58 -0.91
CA LYS A 235 26.30 -32.79 -1.48
C LYS A 235 25.72 -33.98 -0.69
N LEU A 236 25.16 -34.93 -1.44
CA LEU A 236 24.94 -36.30 -0.98
C LEU A 236 26.30 -37.00 -0.83
#